data_AF-A0A918DMV9-F1
#
_entry.id   AF-A0A918DMV9-F1
#
_cell.length_a   1.000
_cell.length_b   1.000
_cell.length_c   1.000
_cell.angle_alpha   90.00
_cell.angle_beta   90.00
_cell.angle_gamma   90.00
#
_symmetry.space_group_name_H-M   'P 1'
#
loop_
_entity.id
_entity.type
_entity.pdbx_description
1 polymer ?
#
loop_
_entity_poly.entity_id
_entity_poly.type
_entity_poly.pdbx_seq_one_letter_code
_entity_poly.pdbx_strand_id
1 'polypeptide(L)' 'MSALPEETGDERVDAVLDGLGRLAGLPVSDHVAVFEEAFSGLEAALADVDDQ' A
#
# COMPACT_ATOMS: atom_id res chain seq x y z
N MET A 1 0.17 0.81 -22.93
CA MET A 1 0.76 1.79 -22.00
C MET A 1 -0.04 1.70 -20.72
N SER A 2 0.44 0.94 -19.74
CA SER A 2 -0.17 1.02 -18.40
C SER A 2 0.21 2.40 -17.86
N ALA A 3 -0.78 3.26 -17.64
CA ALA A 3 -0.54 4.48 -16.89
C ALA A 3 0.06 4.06 -15.55
N LEU A 4 1.20 4.64 -15.17
CA LEU A 4 1.65 4.55 -13.79
C LEU A 4 0.50 5.08 -12.92
N PRO A 5 0.16 4.41 -11.81
CA PRO A 5 -0.88 4.90 -10.93
C PRO A 5 -0.58 6.36 -10.58
N GLU A 6 -1.59 7.21 -10.72
CA GLU A 6 -1.50 8.62 -10.34
C GLU A 6 -1.21 8.67 -8.85
N GLU A 7 -0.12 9.34 -8.44
CA GLU A 7 0.25 9.48 -7.03
C GLU A 7 -0.96 10.05 -6.27
N THR A 8 -1.28 9.42 -5.15
CA THR A 8 -2.45 9.77 -4.32
C THR A 8 -2.28 11.11 -3.61
N GLY A 9 -1.07 11.67 -3.65
CA GLY A 9 -0.70 12.92 -3.00
C GLY A 9 -0.30 12.75 -1.53
N ASP A 10 -0.35 11.52 -1.01
CA ASP A 10 0.18 11.15 0.30
C ASP A 10 1.29 10.10 0.11
N GLU A 11 2.53 10.51 0.40
CA GLU A 11 3.73 9.67 0.26
C GLU A 11 3.61 8.34 1.02
N ARG A 12 2.86 8.29 2.13
CA ARG A 12 2.65 7.07 2.91
C ARG A 12 1.71 6.11 2.20
N VAL A 13 0.64 6.63 1.61
CA VAL A 13 -0.31 5.84 0.82
C VAL A 13 0.37 5.33 -0.46
N ASP A 14 1.16 6.18 -1.12
CA ASP A 14 1.90 5.81 -2.32
C ASP A 14 2.94 4.72 -2.03
N ALA A 15 3.66 4.80 -0.90
CA ALA A 15 4.59 3.75 -0.48
C ALA A 15 3.91 2.39 -0.23
N VAL A 16 2.69 2.41 0.34
CA VAL A 16 1.90 1.19 0.53
C VAL A 16 1.49 0.59 -0.83
N LEU A 17 1.02 1.43 -1.76
CA LEU A 17 0.57 0.99 -3.08
C LEU A 17 1.73 0.43 -3.92
N ASP A 18 2.92 1.03 -3.85
CA ASP A 18 4.14 0.49 -4.44
C ASP A 18 4.51 -0.89 -3.85
N GLY A 19 4.28 -1.09 -2.55
CA GLY A 19 4.46 -2.36 -1.86
C GLY A 19 3.61 -3.50 -2.45
N LEU A 20 2.40 -3.20 -2.94
CA LEU A 20 1.52 -4.19 -3.59
C LEU A 20 2.09 -4.69 -4.92
N GLY A 21 2.99 -3.94 -5.57
CA GLY A 21 3.69 -4.40 -6.77
C GLY A 21 4.49 -5.70 -6.55
N ARG A 22 4.89 -5.99 -5.30
CA ARG A 22 5.62 -7.21 -4.92
C ARG A 22 4.80 -8.49 -5.13
N LEU A 23 3.46 -8.40 -5.13
CA LEU A 23 2.56 -9.55 -5.29
C LEU A 23 2.80 -10.32 -6.58
N ALA A 24 3.22 -9.65 -7.66
CA ALA A 24 3.51 -10.28 -8.95
C ALA A 24 4.69 -11.27 -8.90
N GLY A 25 5.57 -11.15 -7.91
CA GLY A 25 6.73 -12.03 -7.72
C GLY A 25 6.58 -13.08 -6.62
N LEU A 26 5.45 -13.10 -5.89
CA LEU A 26 5.25 -13.93 -4.72
C LEU A 26 4.20 -15.03 -4.95
N PRO A 27 4.34 -16.20 -4.31
CA PRO A 27 3.28 -17.20 -4.30
C PRO A 27 2.04 -16.65 -3.58
N VAL A 28 0.85 -17.12 -3.99
CA VAL A 28 -0.43 -16.65 -3.44
C VAL A 28 -0.53 -16.85 -1.93
N SER A 29 0.16 -17.84 -1.36
CA SER A 29 0.26 -18.05 0.09
C SER A 29 0.80 -16.83 0.84
N ASP A 30 1.68 -16.06 0.19
CA ASP A 30 2.41 -14.95 0.81
C ASP A 30 1.69 -13.61 0.55
N HIS A 31 0.66 -13.61 -0.32
CA HIS A 31 -0.14 -12.42 -0.63
C HIS A 31 -0.85 -11.88 0.62
N VAL A 32 -1.30 -12.78 1.51
CA VAL A 32 -1.97 -12.39 2.76
C VAL A 32 -1.07 -11.51 3.62
N ALA A 33 0.20 -11.89 3.79
CA ALA A 33 1.16 -11.10 4.57
C ALA A 33 1.39 -9.71 3.97
N VAL A 34 1.47 -9.63 2.63
CA VAL A 34 1.61 -8.35 1.92
C VAL A 34 0.36 -7.48 2.08
N PHE A 35 -0.84 -8.07 2.04
CA PHE A 35 -2.08 -7.35 2.28
C PHE A 35 -2.21 -6.87 3.72
N GLU A 36 -1.78 -7.65 4.71
CA GLU A 36 -1.77 -7.23 6.11
C GLU A 36 -0.81 -6.06 6.37
N GLU A 37 0.38 -6.07 5.77
CA GLU A 37 1.34 -4.96 5.80
C GLU A 37 0.74 -3.70 5.19
N ALA A 38 0.14 -3.82 4.00
CA ALA A 38 -0.51 -2.71 3.31
C ALA A 38 -1.68 -2.14 4.11
N PHE A 39 -2.53 -3.01 4.67
CA PHE A 39 -3.68 -2.59 5.48
C PHE A 39 -3.23 -1.82 6.74
N SER A 40 -2.23 -2.35 7.45
CA SER A 40 -1.68 -1.69 8.64
C SER A 40 -1.04 -0.33 8.30
N GLY A 41 -0.36 -0.22 7.16
CA GLY A 41 0.23 1.04 6.70
C GLY A 41 -0.82 2.10 6.37
N LEU A 42 -1.94 1.71 5.75
CA LEU A 42 -3.06 2.61 5.46
C LEU A 42 -3.80 3.02 6.73
N GLU A 43 -4.02 2.11 7.68
CA GLU A 43 -4.61 2.45 8.98
C GLU A 43 -3.76 3.47 9.74
N ALA A 44 -2.43 3.29 9.75
CA ALA A 44 -1.52 4.26 10.36
C ALA A 44 -1.58 5.63 9.65
N ALA A 45 -1.61 5.65 8.32
CA ALA A 45 -1.72 6.88 7.55
C ALA A 45 -3.03 7.64 7.86
N LEU A 46 -4.14 6.91 8.03
CA LEU A 46 -5.44 7.47 8.41
C LEU A 46 -5.49 7.95 9.86
N ALA A 47 -4.91 7.20 10.81
CA ALA A 47 -4.89 7.57 12.22
C ALA A 47 -4.19 8.93 12.46
N ASP A 48 -3.09 9.18 11.73
CA ASP A 48 -2.39 10.48 11.78
C ASP A 48 -3.25 11.66 11.26
N VAL A 49 -4.25 11.41 10.41
CA VAL A 49 -5.15 12.45 9.88
C VAL A 49 -6.25 12.81 10.89
N ASP A 50 -6.71 11.84 11.68
CA ASP A 50 -7.73 12.07 12.72
C ASP A 50 -7.21 12.85 13.94
N ASP A 51 -5.89 12.94 14.12
CA ASP A 51 -5.21 13.69 15.20
C ASP A 51 -4.97 15.19 14.88
N GLN A 52 -5.54 15.74 13.79
CA GLN A 52 -5.42 17.15 13.36
C GLN A 52 -6.67 18.00 13.61
#